data_AF-A0A968KLF8-F1
#
_entry.id   AF-A0A968KLF8-F1
#
_cell.length_a   1.000
_cell.length_b   1.000
_cell.length_c   1.000
_cell.angle_alpha   90.00
_cell.angle_beta   90.00
_cell.angle_gamma   90.00
#
_symmetry.space_group_name_H-M   'P 1'
#
loop_
_entity.id
_entity.type
_entity.pdbx_description
1 polymer ?
#
loop_
_entity_poly.entity_id
_entity_poly.type
_entity_poly.pdbx_seq_one_letter_code
_entity_poly.pdbx_strand_id
1 'polypeptide(L)'
;MKRTKQRINNLGYFEDVKIDTHRGDSPEFIDIDTTVTERPTGSISFGAGFSSVDKVIFNASIAQDNFLGRGQRLNFSTQLSARRSNFNLR
;
A
#
# COMPACT_ATOMS: atom_id res chain seq x y z
N MET A 1 9.14 -12.04 18.32
CA MET A 1 8.66 -10.69 17.96
C MET A 1 9.23 -10.11 16.66
N LYS A 2 10.51 -10.28 16.32
CA LYS A 2 11.11 -9.72 15.09
C LYS A 2 10.34 -10.04 13.80
N ARG A 3 9.91 -11.30 13.62
CA ARG A 3 9.13 -11.73 12.45
C ARG A 3 7.76 -11.06 12.37
N THR A 4 7.10 -10.84 13.50
CA THR A 4 5.81 -10.13 13.59
C THR A 4 5.99 -8.66 13.22
N LYS A 5 6.99 -7.97 13.80
CA LYS A 5 7.33 -6.59 13.42
C LYS A 5 7.60 -6.47 11.92
N GLN A 6 8.39 -7.40 11.37
CA GLN A 6 8.68 -7.43 9.94
C GLN A 6 7.41 -7.59 9.09
N ARG A 7 6.46 -8.45 9.48
CA ARG A 7 5.19 -8.60 8.77
C ARG A 7 4.36 -7.33 8.78
N ILE A 8 4.30 -6.62 9.92
CA ILE A 8 3.57 -5.35 10.03
C ILE A 8 4.22 -4.28 9.14
N ASN A 9 5.55 -4.18 9.16
CA ASN A 9 6.28 -3.27 8.28
C ASN A 9 6.05 -3.58 6.79
N ASN A 10 6.01 -4.86 6.43
CA ASN A 10 5.79 -5.30 5.05
C ASN A 10 4.39 -4.96 4.51
N LEU A 11 3.40 -4.66 5.37
CA LEU A 11 2.11 -4.14 4.90
C LEU A 11 2.27 -2.77 4.24
N GLY A 12 3.28 -1.99 4.65
CA GLY A 12 3.47 -0.64 4.17
C GLY A 12 2.28 0.26 4.50
N TYR A 13 1.59 0.06 5.63
CA TYR A 13 0.52 0.97 6.08
C TYR A 13 0.99 1.95 7.15
N PHE A 14 2.15 1.67 7.74
CA PHE A 14 2.69 2.39 8.88
C PHE A 14 4.12 2.83 8.56
N GLU A 15 4.50 4.02 9.04
CA GLU A 15 5.86 4.55 8.94
C GLU A 15 6.75 3.94 10.03
N ASP A 16 6.22 3.84 11.26
CA ASP A 16 6.90 3.23 12.39
C ASP A 16 6.00 2.22 13.12
N VAL A 17 6.65 1.20 13.68
CA VAL A 17 6.03 0.12 14.45
C VAL A 17 6.88 -0.16 15.69
N LYS A 18 6.36 0.18 16.85
CA LYS A 18 6.95 -0.10 18.16
C LYS A 18 6.20 -1.25 18.82
N ILE A 19 6.96 -2.23 19.32
CA ILE A 19 6.42 -3.37 20.07
C ILE A 19 7.08 -3.34 21.44
N ASP A 20 6.28 -3.09 22.46
CA ASP A 20 6.67 -3.13 23.86
C ASP A 20 6.04 -4.36 24.53
N THR A 21 6.69 -4.90 25.54
CA THR A 21 6.21 -6.08 26.27
C THR A 21 6.14 -5.75 27.75
N HIS A 22 4.98 -5.97 28.36
CA HIS A 22 4.72 -5.71 29.77
C HIS A 22 4.36 -7.02 30.47
N ARG A 23 4.63 -7.10 31.78
CA ARG A 23 4.16 -8.23 32.58
C ARG A 23 2.64 -8.10 32.71
N GLY A 24 1.91 -9.16 32.37
CA GLY A 24 0.45 -9.18 32.51
C GLY A 24 0.03 -9.38 33.97
N ASP A 25 -1.27 -9.41 34.19
CA ASP A 25 -1.87 -9.48 35.54
C ASP A 25 -1.50 -10.76 36.33
N SER A 26 -1.11 -11.84 35.64
CA SER A 26 -0.62 -13.09 36.22
C SER A 26 0.86 -13.30 35.84
N PRO A 27 1.67 -13.95 36.70
CA PRO A 27 3.07 -14.27 36.39
C PRO A 27 3.26 -15.08 35.11
N GLU A 28 2.22 -15.78 34.65
CA GLU A 28 2.25 -16.60 33.44
C GLU A 28 1.89 -15.82 32.16
N PHE A 29 1.44 -14.57 32.28
CA PHE A 29 1.01 -13.74 31.16
C PHE A 29 1.97 -12.59 30.87
N ILE A 30 2.10 -12.28 29.59
CA ILE A 30 2.87 -11.15 29.06
C ILE A 30 1.96 -10.42 28.08
N ASP A 31 1.77 -9.13 28.32
CA ASP A 31 1.03 -8.25 27.43
C ASP A 31 1.98 -7.65 26.40
N ILE A 32 1.50 -7.52 25.16
CA ILE A 32 2.30 -7.04 24.03
C ILE A 32 1.58 -5.85 23.42
N ASP A 33 2.12 -4.66 23.68
CA ASP A 33 1.58 -3.42 23.16
C ASP A 33 2.26 -3.07 21.85
N THR A 34 1.46 -2.92 20.80
CA THR A 34 1.94 -2.55 19.47
C THR A 34 1.44 -1.15 19.13
N THR A 35 2.35 -0.18 19.16
CA THR A 35 2.06 1.20 18.76
C THR A 35 2.51 1.40 17.32
N VAL A 36 1.63 1.97 16.49
CA VAL A 36 1.89 2.21 15.06
C VAL A 36 1.64 3.67 14.70
N THR A 37 2.45 4.19 13.79
CA THR A 37 2.26 5.51 13.18
C THR A 37 1.78 5.33 11.75
N GLU A 38 0.55 5.75 11.45
CA GLU A 38 -0.02 5.63 10.11
C GLU A 38 0.73 6.47 9.08
N ARG A 39 0.86 5.93 7.86
CA ARG A 39 1.42 6.67 6.72
C ARG A 39 0.40 6.79 5.59
N PRO A 40 0.52 7.80 4.71
CA PRO A 40 -0.26 7.85 3.49
C PRO A 40 -0.02 6.60 2.63
N THR A 41 -1.10 5.87 2.34
CA THR A 41 -1.09 4.66 1.49
C THR A 41 -1.59 4.92 0.07
N GLY A 42 -1.86 6.19 -0.25
CA GLY A 42 -2.27 6.65 -1.56
C GLY A 42 -1.07 6.92 -2.47
N SER A 43 -1.20 6.59 -3.74
CA SER A 43 -0.20 6.90 -4.76
C SER A 43 -0.86 7.38 -6.05
N ILE A 44 -0.20 8.32 -6.71
CA ILE A 44 -0.58 8.82 -8.02
C ILE A 44 0.64 8.60 -8.93
N SER A 45 0.42 7.94 -10.05
CA SER A 45 1.44 7.70 -11.07
C SER A 45 0.95 8.20 -12.40
N PHE A 46 1.82 8.89 -13.13
CA PHE A 46 1.56 9.30 -14.50
C PHE A 46 2.83 9.09 -15.31
N GLY A 47 2.69 8.88 -16.61
CA GLY A 47 3.80 8.61 -17.50
C GLY A 47 3.39 8.76 -18.95
N ALA A 48 4.41 8.90 -19.80
CA ALA A 48 4.24 8.86 -21.23
C ALA A 48 5.38 8.06 -21.85
N GLY A 49 5.10 7.40 -22.97
CA GLY A 49 6.06 6.59 -23.70
C GLY A 49 5.79 6.62 -25.19
N PHE A 50 6.71 6.07 -25.97
CA PHE A 50 6.56 5.92 -27.41
C PHE A 50 6.86 4.49 -27.84
N SER A 51 6.01 3.93 -28.72
CA SER A 51 6.16 2.61 -29.31
C SER A 51 6.00 2.71 -30.82
N SER A 52 6.79 1.97 -31.59
CA SER A 52 6.61 1.92 -33.06
C SER A 52 5.22 1.42 -33.47
N VAL A 53 4.55 0.64 -32.62
CA VAL A 53 3.22 0.07 -32.89
C VAL A 53 2.11 1.04 -32.45
N ASP A 54 2.13 1.46 -31.20
CA ASP A 54 1.07 2.25 -30.55
C ASP A 54 1.33 3.77 -30.57
N LYS A 55 2.46 4.18 -31.16
CA LYS A 55 2.97 5.56 -31.18
C LYS A 55 3.06 6.12 -29.76
N VAL A 56 2.48 7.30 -29.52
CA VAL A 56 2.47 7.95 -28.21
C VAL A 56 1.52 7.17 -27.28
N ILE A 57 2.00 6.86 -26.10
CA ILE A 57 1.26 6.24 -24.99
C ILE A 57 1.29 7.20 -23.82
N PHE A 58 0.15 7.43 -23.20
CA PHE A 58 0.00 8.16 -21.94
C PHE A 58 -0.64 7.24 -20.91
N ASN A 59 -0.10 7.20 -19.70
CA ASN A 59 -0.62 6.43 -18.60
C ASN A 59 -0.88 7.35 -17.41
N ALA A 60 -1.99 7.14 -16.72
CA ALA A 60 -2.27 7.73 -15.42
C ALA A 60 -2.96 6.70 -14.54
N SER A 61 -2.59 6.65 -13.27
CA SER A 61 -3.19 5.76 -12.28
C SER A 61 -3.22 6.40 -10.91
N ILE A 62 -4.28 6.11 -10.17
CA ILE A 62 -4.43 6.42 -8.76
C ILE A 62 -4.69 5.12 -8.01
N ALA A 63 -3.95 4.90 -6.93
CA ALA A 63 -4.09 3.71 -6.10
C ALA A 63 -4.12 4.06 -4.62
N GLN A 64 -4.84 3.25 -3.85
CA GLN A 64 -4.95 3.31 -2.39
C GLN A 64 -4.77 1.90 -1.83
N ASP A 65 -3.67 1.63 -1.13
CA ASP A 65 -3.31 0.29 -0.67
C ASP A 65 -4.00 -0.16 0.64
N ASN A 66 -4.59 0.78 1.39
CA ASN A 66 -5.36 0.51 2.61
C ASN A 66 -6.66 1.32 2.62
N PHE A 67 -7.59 0.98 1.73
CA PHE A 67 -8.85 1.72 1.61
C PHE A 67 -9.66 1.64 2.92
N LEU A 68 -9.95 2.81 3.51
CA LEU A 68 -10.68 2.95 4.78
C LEU A 68 -10.10 2.13 5.94
N GLY A 69 -8.80 1.82 5.93
CA GLY A 69 -8.17 1.00 6.98
C GLY A 69 -8.50 -0.49 6.91
N ARG A 70 -9.06 -0.99 5.80
CA ARG A 70 -9.56 -2.37 5.68
C ARG A 70 -8.58 -3.38 5.06
N GLY A 71 -7.37 -2.94 4.72
CA GLY A 71 -6.38 -3.75 3.99
C GLY A 71 -6.76 -4.04 2.53
N GLN A 72 -7.73 -3.31 1.99
CA GLN A 72 -8.16 -3.44 0.59
C GLN A 72 -7.36 -2.48 -0.29
N ARG A 73 -6.87 -2.98 -1.44
CA ARG A 73 -6.24 -2.15 -2.46
C ARG A 73 -7.29 -1.74 -3.49
N LEU A 74 -7.43 -0.45 -3.73
CA LEU A 74 -8.17 0.11 -4.87
C LEU A 74 -7.19 0.74 -5.84
N ASN A 75 -7.37 0.51 -7.13
CA ASN A 75 -6.56 1.07 -8.18
C ASN A 75 -7.42 1.39 -9.40
N PHE A 76 -7.42 2.65 -9.78
CA PHE A 76 -7.95 3.10 -11.06
C PHE A 76 -6.78 3.49 -11.97
N SER A 77 -6.76 2.93 -13.18
CA SER A 77 -5.74 3.25 -14.17
C SER A 77 -6.34 3.46 -15.55
N THR A 78 -5.84 4.46 -16.25
CA THR A 78 -6.14 4.78 -17.63
C THR A 78 -4.86 4.71 -18.46
N GLN A 79 -4.97 4.17 -19.66
CA GLN A 79 -3.92 4.16 -20.65
C GLN A 79 -4.49 4.60 -21.99
N LEU A 80 -3.97 5.70 -22.53
CA LEU A 80 -4.34 6.26 -23.82
C LEU A 80 -3.18 6.07 -24.78
N SER A 81 -3.43 5.57 -25.98
CA SER A 81 -2.44 5.48 -27.05
C SER A 81 -3.05 5.90 -28.39
N ALA A 82 -2.22 6.09 -29.41
CA ALA A 82 -2.70 6.47 -30.74
C ALA A 82 -3.62 5.42 -31.40
N ARG A 83 -3.63 4.19 -30.88
CA ARG A 83 -4.47 3.09 -31.40
C ARG A 83 -5.46 2.53 -30.39
N ARG A 84 -5.26 2.74 -29.08
CA ARG A 84 -6.05 2.07 -28.03
C ARG A 84 -6.26 2.96 -26.81
N SER A 85 -7.45 2.87 -26.23
CA SER A 85 -7.77 3.45 -24.92
C SER A 85 -8.20 2.32 -23.99
N ASN A 86 -7.49 2.12 -22.89
CA ASN A 86 -7.82 1.13 -21.86
C ASN A 86 -8.14 1.82 -20.54
N PHE A 87 -9.16 1.32 -19.86
CA PHE A 87 -9.50 1.70 -18.50
C PHE A 87 -9.59 0.45 -17.65
N ASN A 88 -9.00 0.48 -16.46
CA ASN A 88 -9.02 -0.62 -15.52
C ASN A 88 -9.32 -0.09 -14.12
N LEU A 89 -10.26 -0.74 -13.45
CA LEU A 89 -10.58 -0.53 -12.05
C LEU A 89 -10.50 -1.90 -11.36
N ARG A 90 -9.71 -1.98 -10.30
CA ARG A 90 -9.48 -3.21 -9.52
C ARG A 90 -9.09 -2.91 -8.08
#